data_AF-A0A560XFK9-F1
#
_entry.id   AF-A0A560XFK9-F1
#
_cell.length_a   1.000
_cell.length_b   1.000
_cell.length_c   1.000
_cell.angle_alpha   90.00
_cell.angle_beta   90.00
_cell.angle_gamma   90.00
#
_symmetry.space_group_name_H-M   'P 1'
#
loop_
_entity.id
_entity.type
_entity.pdbx_description
1 polymer ?
#
loop_
_entity_poly.entity_id
_entity_poly.type
_entity_poly.pdbx_seq_one_letter_code
_entity_poly.pdbx_strand_id
1 'polypeptide(L)' 'MAERMVDRLSLTQLRRLQSLASLRKSHMGEMSVDRFLYKVRALEDPEIFLVTSKAAINCAL' A
#
# COMPACT_ATOMS: atom_id res chain seq x y z
N MET A 1 15.20 7.43 -0.43
CA MET A 1 13.79 7.80 -0.67
C MET A 1 13.14 6.63 -1.40
N ALA A 2 12.00 6.13 -0.91
CA ALA A 2 11.27 5.07 -1.62
C ALA A 2 10.93 5.55 -3.04
N GLU A 3 11.11 4.67 -4.02
CA GLU A 3 10.70 4.91 -5.41
C GLU A 3 9.23 5.35 -5.43
N ARG A 4 8.87 6.36 -6.24
CA ARG A 4 7.50 6.87 -6.23
C ARG A 4 6.60 5.81 -6.83
N MET A 5 5.57 5.40 -6.09
CA MET A 5 4.64 4.36 -6.55
C MET A 5 3.97 4.72 -7.89
N VAL A 6 3.86 6.01 -8.23
CA VAL A 6 3.35 6.51 -9.51
C VAL A 6 4.21 6.11 -10.72
N ASP A 7 5.49 5.82 -10.52
CA ASP A 7 6.41 5.40 -11.59
C ASP A 7 6.26 3.92 -11.93
N ARG A 8 5.57 3.14 -11.08
CA ARG A 8 5.37 1.69 -11.25
C ARG A 8 3.91 1.29 -11.38
N LEU A 9 3.00 2.00 -10.74
CA LEU A 9 1.57 1.67 -10.72
C LEU A 9 0.79 2.54 -11.70
N SER A 10 -0.16 1.92 -12.39
CA SER A 10 -1.15 2.64 -13.19
C SER A 10 -2.09 3.49 -12.32
N LEU A 11 -2.71 4.51 -12.92
CA LEU A 11 -3.72 5.34 -12.23
C LEU A 11 -4.90 4.52 -11.68
N THR A 12 -5.24 3.40 -12.32
CA THR A 12 -6.29 2.50 -11.86
C THR A 12 -5.85 1.74 -10.61
N GLN A 13 -4.61 1.27 -10.57
CA GLN A 13 -4.02 0.63 -9.40
C GLN A 13 -3.88 1.59 -8.22
N LEU A 14 -3.44 2.83 -8.48
CA LEU A 14 -3.36 3.87 -7.45
C LEU A 14 -4.74 4.19 -6.86
N ARG A 15 -5.80 4.23 -7.68
CA ARG A 15 -7.18 4.41 -7.21
C ARG A 15 -7.66 3.25 -6.32
N ARG A 16 -7.29 2.01 -6.65
CA ARG A 16 -7.57 0.83 -5.80
C ARG A 16 -6.80 0.89 -4.48
N LEU A 17 -5.57 1.35 -4.49
CA LEU A 17 -4.78 1.58 -3.28
C LEU A 17 -5.38 2.69 -2.40
N GLN A 18 -5.91 3.74 -3.04
CA GLN A 18 -6.57 4.85 -2.35
C GLN A 18 -7.89 4.41 -1.68
N SER A 19 -8.64 3.48 -2.28
CA SER A 19 -9.87 2.94 -1.66
C SER A 19 -9.57 2.13 -0.40
N LEU A 20 -8.41 1.47 -0.31
CA LEU A 20 -7.94 0.89 0.95
C LEU A 20 -7.54 1.96 1.99
N ALA A 21 -6.89 3.03 1.55
CA ALA A 21 -6.45 4.11 2.43
C ALA A 21 -7.64 4.93 2.99
N SER A 22 -8.73 5.07 2.23
CA SER A 22 -9.95 5.72 2.72
C SER A 22 -10.65 4.90 3.81
N LEU A 23 -10.66 3.56 3.70
CA LEU A 23 -11.11 2.63 4.76
C LEU A 23 -10.24 2.71 6.03
N ARG A 24 -9.04 3.28 5.92
CA ARG A 24 -8.02 3.33 6.99
C ARG A 24 -8.05 4.63 7.80
N LYS A 25 -8.79 5.67 7.38
CA LYS A 25 -8.79 7.01 8.02
C LYS A 25 -9.03 6.99 9.53
N SER A 26 -9.65 5.95 10.07
CA SER A 26 -9.97 5.84 11.50
C SER A 26 -8.82 5.35 12.40
N HIS A 27 -7.81 4.64 11.88
CA HIS A 27 -6.82 3.92 12.73
C HIS A 27 -5.37 3.90 12.20
N MET A 28 -4.93 4.90 11.42
CA MET A 28 -3.55 4.88 10.88
C MET A 28 -2.44 4.88 11.94
N GLY A 29 -2.65 5.54 13.10
CA GLY A 29 -1.63 5.63 14.16
C GLY A 29 -1.35 4.32 14.88
N GLU A 30 -2.28 3.36 14.85
CA GLU A 30 -2.16 2.05 15.51
C GLU A 30 -1.92 0.91 14.52
N MET A 31 -1.86 1.20 13.21
CA MET A 31 -1.81 0.16 12.21
C MET A 31 -0.39 -0.30 11.92
N SER A 32 -0.12 -1.55 12.28
CA SER A 32 1.15 -2.21 11.98
C SER A 32 1.33 -2.49 10.48
N VAL A 33 2.60 -2.62 10.06
CA VAL A 33 2.97 -2.90 8.67
C VAL A 33 2.37 -4.23 8.19
N ASP A 34 2.34 -5.27 9.02
CA ASP A 34 1.73 -6.56 8.69
C ASP A 34 0.23 -6.43 8.38
N ARG A 35 -0.51 -5.66 9.20
CA ARG A 35 -1.95 -5.48 9.03
C ARG A 35 -2.28 -4.60 7.83
N PHE A 36 -1.38 -3.67 7.50
CA PHE A 36 -1.42 -2.96 6.24
C PHE A 36 -1.24 -3.89 5.04
N LEU A 37 -0.18 -4.70 5.02
CA LEU A 37 0.09 -5.61 3.91
C LEU A 37 -0.98 -6.69 3.74
N TYR A 38 -1.58 -7.15 4.84
CA TYR A 38 -2.74 -8.05 4.80
C TYR A 38 -3.92 -7.43 4.04
N LYS A 39 -4.24 -6.16 4.32
CA LYS A 39 -5.31 -5.44 3.61
C LYS A 39 -4.95 -5.17 2.15
N VAL A 40 -3.69 -4.86 1.86
CA VAL A 40 -3.20 -4.67 0.48
C VAL A 40 -3.31 -5.97 -0.33
N ARG A 41 -3.01 -7.13 0.28
CA ARG A 41 -3.19 -8.43 -0.37
C ARG A 41 -4.65 -8.69 -0.76
N ALA A 42 -5.63 -8.16 -0.03
CA ALA A 42 -7.05 -8.29 -0.35
C ALA A 42 -7.50 -7.50 -1.60
N LEU A 43 -6.62 -6.68 -2.21
CA LEU A 43 -6.89 -6.09 -3.53
C LEU A 43 -6.68 -7.06 -4.69
N GLU A 44 -6.10 -8.24 -4.43
CA GLU A 44 -5.85 -9.29 -5.43
C GLU A 44 -5.02 -8.80 -6.63
N ASP A 45 -4.23 -7.75 -6.42
CA ASP A 45 -3.40 -7.11 -7.43
C ASP A 45 -1.92 -7.32 -7.06
N PRO A 46 -1.22 -8.25 -7.73
CA PRO A 46 0.13 -8.66 -7.33
C PRO A 46 1.16 -7.54 -7.50
N GLU A 47 0.95 -6.64 -8.47
CA GLU A 47 1.83 -5.50 -8.72
C GLU A 47 1.68 -4.45 -7.63
N ILE A 48 0.45 -4.13 -7.22
CA ILE A 48 0.20 -3.30 -6.02
C ILE A 48 0.88 -3.89 -4.80
N PHE A 49 0.75 -5.19 -4.55
CA PHE A 49 1.33 -5.84 -3.37
C PHE A 49 2.87 -5.77 -3.37
N LEU A 50 3.52 -6.05 -4.49
CA LEU A 50 4.97 -6.00 -4.62
C LEU A 50 5.53 -4.60 -4.37
N VAL A 51 5.00 -3.60 -5.07
CA VAL A 51 5.46 -2.20 -4.95
C VAL A 51 5.22 -1.68 -3.53
N THR A 52 4.04 -1.95 -2.97
CA THR A 52 3.66 -1.49 -1.63
C THR A 52 4.47 -2.15 -0.53
N SER A 53 4.73 -3.46 -0.62
CA SER A 53 5.56 -4.18 0.36
C SER A 53 7.00 -3.68 0.36
N LYS A 54 7.56 -3.43 -0.83
CA LYS A 54 8.91 -2.86 -0.97
C LYS A 54 9.01 -1.45 -0.37
N ALA A 55 8.01 -0.60 -0.63
CA ALA A 55 7.93 0.72 -0.02
C ALA A 55 7.78 0.65 1.50
N ALA A 56 6.92 -0.25 2.01
CA ALA A 56 6.69 -0.43 3.44
C ALA A 56 7.95 -0.89 4.18
N ILE A 57 8.70 -1.84 3.62
CA ILE A 57 9.98 -2.29 4.18
C ILE A 57 11.01 -1.16 4.17
N ASN A 58 11.15 -0.44 3.06
CA ASN A 58 12.09 0.68 2.92
C ASN A 58 11.76 1.88 3.81
N CYS A 59 10.52 2.04 4.25
CA CYS A 59 10.11 3.11 5.17
C CYS A 59 10.14 2.69 6.64
N ALA A 60 10.16 1.39 6.92
CA ALA A 60 10.22 0.84 8.28
C ALA A 60 11.66 0.60 8.77
N LEU A 61 12.63 0.49 7.86
CA LEU A 61 14.07 0.44 8.11
C LEU A 61 14.69 1.85 8.02
#